data_AF-I7L1K6-F1
#
_entry.id   AF-I7L1K6-F1
#
_cell.length_a   1.000
_cell.length_b   1.000
_cell.length_c   1.000
_cell.angle_alpha   90.00
_cell.angle_beta   90.00
_cell.angle_gamma   90.00
#
_symmetry.space_group_name_H-M   'P 1'
#
loop_
_entity.id
_entity.type
_entity.pdbx_description
1 polymer ?
#
loop_
_entity_poly.entity_id
_entity_poly.type
_entity_poly.pdbx_seq_one_letter_code
_entity_poly.pdbx_strand_id
1 'polypeptide(L)'
;MNEKEPGGGCGRHGRGRGRPRVRRRIREGAAFRCFGPLCGRPGAVVDLLPEEVEALRLVDLAGLEQEEAARALGISRKTLWRDLHEARGKVADALVHGKMIRIAGCGRERGEGCPEDEGDSSL
;
A
#
# COMPACT_ATOMS: atom_id res chain seq x y z
N MET A 1 35.83 -21.29 51.30
CA MET A 1 34.50 -20.95 50.75
C MET A 1 34.56 -19.49 50.36
N ASN A 2 34.78 -19.18 49.09
CA ASN A 2 34.85 -17.79 48.62
C ASN A 2 33.71 -17.56 47.64
N GLU A 3 32.98 -16.50 47.93
CA GLU A 3 31.69 -16.13 47.39
C GLU A 3 31.80 -15.74 45.91
N LYS A 4 31.07 -16.45 45.05
CA LYS A 4 30.88 -16.10 43.64
C LYS A 4 29.76 -15.08 43.53
N GLU A 5 30.11 -13.84 43.23
CA GLU A 5 29.20 -12.77 42.83
C GLU A 5 28.36 -13.20 41.60
N PRO A 6 27.01 -13.16 41.64
CA PRO A 6 26.19 -13.38 40.45
C PRO A 6 26.12 -12.09 39.62
N GLY A 7 26.78 -12.12 38.46
CA GLY A 7 26.77 -11.04 37.48
C GLY A 7 25.36 -10.67 37.00
N GLY A 8 25.01 -9.40 37.16
CA GLY A 8 23.76 -8.81 36.67
C GLY A 8 23.66 -8.85 35.15
N GLY A 9 22.75 -9.68 34.63
CA GLY A 9 22.39 -9.68 33.22
C GLY A 9 21.47 -8.49 32.90
N CYS A 10 21.99 -7.50 32.19
CA CYS A 10 21.16 -6.44 31.62
C CYS A 10 20.36 -7.01 30.43
N GLY A 11 19.04 -7.06 30.59
CA GLY A 11 18.11 -7.44 29.52
C GLY A 11 18.18 -6.46 28.35
N ARG A 12 18.49 -6.97 27.15
CA ARG A 12 18.31 -6.20 25.91
C ARG A 12 16.99 -6.58 25.26
N HIS A 13 15.95 -5.82 25.59
CA HIS A 13 14.69 -5.82 24.87
C HIS A 13 14.87 -5.04 23.55
N GLY A 14 15.44 -5.69 22.54
CA GLY A 14 15.58 -5.12 21.20
C GLY A 14 14.28 -5.22 20.40
N ARG A 15 13.44 -4.18 20.46
CA ARG A 15 12.25 -4.05 19.62
C ARG A 15 12.64 -3.79 18.15
N GLY A 16 12.06 -4.54 17.22
CA GLY A 16 11.83 -4.13 15.83
C GLY A 16 12.91 -4.52 14.79
N ARG A 17 12.71 -5.66 14.12
CA ARG A 17 13.47 -6.09 12.94
C ARG A 17 12.96 -5.39 11.68
N GLY A 18 13.83 -4.63 11.00
CA GLY A 18 13.63 -4.19 9.62
C GLY A 18 14.14 -2.78 9.33
N ARG A 19 14.90 -2.63 8.24
CA ARG A 19 15.26 -1.32 7.68
C ARG A 19 13.96 -0.60 7.28
N PRO A 20 13.72 0.64 7.74
CA PRO A 20 12.55 1.41 7.36
C PRO A 20 12.38 1.47 5.84
N ARG A 21 11.11 1.42 5.37
CA ARG A 21 10.80 1.59 3.95
C ARG A 21 11.34 2.95 3.51
N VAL A 22 12.11 2.98 2.43
CA VAL A 22 12.60 4.22 1.83
C VAL A 22 11.38 5.03 1.38
N ARG A 23 11.36 6.34 1.66
CA ARG A 23 10.32 7.24 1.16
C ARG A 23 10.31 7.19 -0.36
N ARG A 24 9.16 6.89 -0.96
CA ARG A 24 9.00 6.81 -2.42
C ARG A 24 8.37 8.10 -2.92
N ARG A 25 8.73 8.51 -4.14
CA ARG A 25 8.11 9.67 -4.80
C ARG A 25 6.74 9.25 -5.33
N ILE A 26 5.70 9.84 -4.78
CA ILE A 26 4.32 9.65 -5.23
C ILE A 26 3.89 10.96 -5.89
N ARG A 27 3.07 10.86 -6.94
CA ARG A 27 2.51 12.06 -7.58
C ARG A 27 1.62 12.81 -6.58
N GLU A 28 1.97 14.06 -6.28
CA GLU A 28 1.15 14.94 -5.44
C GLU A 28 -0.19 15.22 -6.11
N GLY A 29 -1.28 15.16 -5.33
CA GLY A 29 -2.64 15.47 -5.80
C GLY A 29 -3.45 14.30 -6.36
N ALA A 30 -2.96 13.05 -6.30
CA ALA A 30 -3.82 11.90 -6.56
C ALA A 30 -4.86 11.78 -5.43
N ALA A 31 -6.11 12.12 -5.71
CA ALA A 31 -7.21 11.84 -4.81
C ALA A 31 -7.37 10.32 -4.72
N PHE A 32 -6.79 9.72 -3.69
CA PHE A 32 -6.89 8.29 -3.45
C PHE A 32 -8.33 7.92 -3.14
N ARG A 33 -8.96 7.16 -4.03
CA ARG A 33 -10.35 6.71 -3.91
C ARG A 33 -10.43 5.33 -3.26
N CYS A 34 -11.56 5.02 -2.64
CA CYS A 34 -11.88 3.67 -2.19
C CYS A 34 -12.72 2.98 -3.28
N PHE A 35 -12.47 1.70 -3.51
CA PHE A 35 -13.22 0.88 -4.46
C PHE A 35 -13.89 -0.27 -3.72
N GLY A 36 -15.09 -0.67 -4.12
CA GLY A 36 -15.78 -1.79 -3.48
C GLY A 36 -16.84 -2.39 -4.40
N PRO A 37 -17.29 -3.61 -4.10
CA PRO A 37 -18.36 -4.24 -4.86
C PRO A 37 -19.67 -3.44 -4.66
N LEU A 38 -20.40 -3.23 -5.75
CA LEU A 38 -21.74 -2.62 -5.72
C LEU A 38 -22.80 -3.60 -5.18
N CYS A 39 -22.58 -4.90 -5.40
CA CYS A 39 -23.48 -5.96 -4.93
C CYS A 39 -22.91 -6.63 -3.66
N GLY A 40 -23.70 -6.62 -2.59
CA GLY A 40 -23.37 -7.28 -1.33
C GLY A 40 -22.62 -6.40 -0.33
N ARG A 41 -22.62 -6.81 0.93
CA ARG A 41 -21.89 -6.11 1.99
C ARG A 41 -20.42 -6.55 1.92
N PRO A 42 -19.45 -5.63 1.79
CA PRO A 42 -18.04 -6.01 1.69
C PRO A 42 -17.63 -6.73 2.98
N GLY A 43 -17.24 -8.00 2.83
CA GLY A 43 -16.88 -8.86 3.97
C GLY A 43 -15.51 -8.51 4.57
N ALA A 44 -14.58 -8.01 3.75
CA ALA A 44 -13.24 -7.63 4.17
C ALA A 44 -12.74 -6.41 3.37
N VAL A 45 -11.72 -5.74 3.92
CA VAL A 45 -11.05 -4.58 3.29
C VAL A 45 -9.60 -4.96 3.02
N VAL A 46 -9.10 -4.60 1.84
CA VAL A 46 -7.72 -4.75 1.40
C VAL A 46 -7.09 -3.37 1.32
N ASP A 47 -5.99 -3.18 2.04
CA ASP A 47 -5.26 -1.91 2.06
C ASP A 47 -4.14 -1.89 1.02
N LEU A 48 -4.28 -0.99 0.05
CA LEU A 48 -3.22 -0.65 -0.90
C LEU A 48 -2.47 0.59 -0.42
N LEU A 49 -1.15 0.56 -0.54
CA LEU A 49 -0.33 1.74 -0.32
C LEU A 49 -0.40 2.65 -1.54
N PRO A 50 -0.33 3.97 -1.37
CA PRO A 50 -0.35 4.90 -2.50
C PRO A 50 0.85 4.67 -3.44
N GLU A 51 1.95 4.14 -2.92
CA GLU A 51 3.11 3.74 -3.72
C GLU A 51 2.86 2.50 -4.59
N GLU A 52 2.06 1.55 -4.08
CA GLU A 52 1.65 0.36 -4.81
C GLU A 52 0.74 0.73 -5.98
N VAL A 53 -0.18 1.68 -5.76
CA VAL A 53 -1.07 2.21 -6.79
C VAL A 53 -0.28 2.93 -7.88
N GLU A 54 0.68 3.77 -7.50
CA GLU A 54 1.52 4.47 -8.48
C GLU A 54 2.41 3.49 -9.25
N ALA A 55 2.92 2.43 -8.61
CA ALA A 55 3.66 1.37 -9.29
C ALA A 55 2.79 0.65 -10.34
N LEU A 56 1.56 0.26 -9.98
CA LEU A 56 0.59 -0.33 -10.92
C LEU A 56 0.32 0.65 -12.08
N ARG A 57 0.13 1.94 -11.80
CA ARG A 57 -0.10 2.94 -12.85
C ARG A 57 1.08 3.04 -13.83
N LEU A 58 2.31 3.11 -13.32
CA LEU A 58 3.48 3.28 -14.16
C LEU A 58 3.75 2.04 -15.04
N VAL A 59 3.65 0.85 -14.46
CA VAL A 59 4.01 -0.39 -15.17
C VAL A 59 2.81 -0.95 -15.95
N ASP A 60 1.66 -1.13 -15.31
CA ASP A 60 0.51 -1.80 -15.92
C ASP A 60 -0.32 -0.89 -16.82
N LEU A 61 -0.45 0.41 -16.50
CA LEU A 61 -1.24 1.35 -17.31
C LEU A 61 -0.40 2.18 -18.29
N ALA A 62 0.75 2.71 -17.85
CA ALA A 62 1.62 3.53 -18.69
C ALA A 62 2.64 2.71 -19.49
N GLY A 63 2.76 1.40 -19.24
CA GLY A 63 3.64 0.50 -19.99
C GLY A 63 5.13 0.78 -19.80
N LEU A 64 5.52 1.50 -18.75
CA LEU A 64 6.94 1.78 -18.47
C LEU A 64 7.67 0.51 -18.06
N GLU A 65 8.95 0.44 -18.41
CA GLU A 65 9.78 -0.65 -17.93
C GLU A 65 9.96 -0.57 -16.41
N GLN A 66 10.15 -1.73 -15.75
CA GLN A 66 10.31 -1.81 -14.31
C GLN A 66 11.49 -0.97 -13.79
N GLU A 67 12.54 -0.82 -14.60
CA GLU A 67 13.69 0.01 -14.25
C GLU A 67 13.35 1.49 -14.23
N GLU A 68 12.60 1.95 -15.23
CA GLU A 68 12.16 3.35 -15.34
C GLU A 68 11.14 3.70 -14.27
N ALA A 69 10.18 2.82 -14.02
CA ALA A 69 9.20 2.98 -12.95
C ALA A 69 9.86 3.01 -11.56
N ALA A 70 10.87 2.16 -11.33
CA ALA A 70 11.62 2.15 -10.07
C ALA A 70 12.38 3.47 -9.87
N ARG A 71 13.00 3.99 -10.95
CA ARG A 71 13.66 5.30 -10.94
C ARG A 71 12.69 6.44 -10.68
N ALA A 72 11.50 6.41 -11.29
CA ALA A 72 10.46 7.42 -11.08
C ALA A 72 9.98 7.46 -9.61
N LEU A 73 9.79 6.28 -9.00
CA LEU A 73 9.41 6.14 -7.60
C LEU A 73 10.58 6.35 -6.62
N GLY A 74 11.83 6.39 -7.10
CA GLY A 74 13.04 6.53 -6.27
C GLY A 74 13.38 5.28 -5.45
N ILE A 75 13.04 4.08 -5.95
CA ILE A 75 13.27 2.80 -5.27
C ILE A 75 14.12 1.85 -6.12
N SER A 76 14.56 0.74 -5.52
CA SER A 76 15.26 -0.32 -6.25
C SER A 76 14.29 -1.15 -7.09
N ARG A 77 14.77 -1.70 -8.23
CA ARG A 77 14.01 -2.65 -9.07
C ARG A 77 13.39 -3.79 -8.26
N LYS A 78 14.15 -4.35 -7.31
CA LYS A 78 13.68 -5.43 -6.41
C LYS A 78 12.53 -4.98 -5.52
N THR A 79 12.60 -3.75 -5.00
CA THR A 79 11.52 -3.18 -4.17
C THR A 79 10.27 -2.96 -5.01
N LEU A 80 10.41 -2.38 -6.20
CA LEU A 80 9.29 -2.18 -7.13
C LEU A 80 8.61 -3.51 -7.46
N TRP A 81 9.39 -4.53 -7.81
CA TRP A 81 8.86 -5.84 -8.14
C TRP A 81 8.05 -6.44 -6.99
N ARG A 82 8.53 -6.29 -5.75
CA ARG A 82 7.80 -6.74 -4.56
C ARG A 82 6.52 -5.95 -4.34
N ASP A 83 6.59 -4.62 -4.46
CA ASP A 83 5.44 -3.74 -4.30
C ASP A 83 4.37 -4.05 -5.38
N LEU A 84 4.77 -4.26 -6.64
CA LEU A 84 3.88 -4.68 -7.74
C LEU A 84 3.24 -6.04 -7.48
N HIS A 85 4.03 -7.02 -7.03
CA HIS A 85 3.52 -8.36 -6.76
C HIS A 85 2.50 -8.35 -5.62
N GLU A 86 2.80 -7.65 -4.51
CA GLU A 86 1.87 -7.46 -3.40
C GLU A 86 0.60 -6.72 -3.86
N ALA A 87 0.74 -5.65 -4.65
CA ALA A 87 -0.37 -4.85 -5.17
C ALA A 87 -1.31 -5.66 -6.07
N ARG A 88 -0.76 -6.39 -7.06
CA ARG A 88 -1.56 -7.23 -7.97
C ARG A 88 -2.30 -8.33 -7.21
N GLY A 89 -1.65 -8.96 -6.23
CA GLY A 89 -2.28 -9.97 -5.37
C GLY A 89 -3.46 -9.41 -4.58
N LYS A 90 -3.29 -8.23 -3.97
CA LYS A 90 -4.35 -7.51 -3.25
C LYS A 90 -5.54 -7.15 -4.13
N VAL A 91 -5.28 -6.63 -5.34
CA VAL A 91 -6.34 -6.26 -6.30
C VAL A 91 -7.08 -7.51 -6.76
N ALA A 92 -6.36 -8.57 -7.15
CA ALA A 92 -6.97 -9.83 -7.57
C ALA A 92 -7.81 -10.45 -6.44
N ASP A 93 -7.29 -10.48 -5.21
CA ASP A 93 -8.00 -10.96 -4.04
C ASP A 93 -9.30 -10.19 -3.79
N ALA A 94 -9.27 -8.87 -3.96
CA ALA A 94 -10.45 -8.04 -3.80
C ALA A 94 -11.50 -8.27 -4.89
N LEU A 95 -11.09 -8.42 -6.13
CA LEU A 95 -12.00 -8.70 -7.25
C LEU A 95 -12.62 -10.09 -7.14
N VAL A 96 -11.85 -11.11 -6.77
CA VAL A 96 -12.33 -12.51 -6.68
C VAL A 96 -13.25 -12.73 -5.48
N HIS A 97 -12.92 -12.14 -4.32
CA HIS A 97 -13.67 -12.37 -3.08
C HIS A 97 -14.66 -11.25 -2.73
N GLY A 98 -14.83 -10.25 -3.60
CA GLY A 98 -15.72 -9.12 -3.36
C GLY A 98 -15.31 -8.29 -2.13
N LYS A 99 -14.01 -7.99 -2.00
CA LYS A 99 -13.48 -7.17 -0.91
C LYS A 99 -13.43 -5.70 -1.32
N MET A 100 -13.49 -4.82 -0.33
CA MET A 100 -13.29 -3.38 -0.55
C MET A 100 -11.80 -3.09 -0.64
N ILE A 101 -11.37 -2.32 -1.64
CA ILE A 101 -10.00 -1.81 -1.77
C ILE A 101 -9.97 -0.41 -1.16
N ARG A 102 -9.12 -0.20 -0.17
CA ARG A 102 -8.86 1.10 0.44
C ARG A 102 -7.42 1.50 0.16
N ILE A 103 -7.22 2.71 -0.35
CA ILE A 103 -5.87 3.24 -0.57
C ILE A 103 -5.46 4.06 0.65
N ALA A 104 -4.30 3.75 1.23
CA ALA A 104 -3.76 4.46 2.38
C ALA A 104 -3.48 5.93 2.01
N GLY A 105 -3.97 6.86 2.84
CA GLY A 105 -3.98 8.29 2.52
C GLY A 105 -5.31 8.81 1.95
N CYS A 106 -6.29 7.93 1.67
CA CYS A 106 -7.67 8.36 1.54
C CYS A 106 -8.17 8.87 2.91
N GLY A 107 -8.32 10.19 3.04
CA GLY A 107 -8.79 10.84 4.27
C GLY A 107 -10.30 10.66 4.56
N ARG A 108 -11.01 9.87 3.76
CA ARG A 108 -12.43 9.58 4.00
C ARG A 108 -12.57 8.38 4.93
N GLU A 109 -12.79 8.68 6.20
CA GLU A 109 -13.26 7.73 7.19
C GLU A 109 -14.71 7.32 6.87
N ARG A 110 -15.09 6.11 7.26
CA ARG A 110 -16.39 5.49 6.96
C ARG A 110 -17.56 6.47 7.18
N GLY A 111 -18.37 6.73 6.15
CA GLY A 111 -19.65 7.45 6.32
C GLY A 111 -20.04 8.35 5.16
N GLU A 112 -19.08 8.80 4.36
CA GLU A 112 -19.35 9.58 3.15
C GLU A 112 -18.94 8.73 1.95
N GLY A 113 -19.90 8.39 1.10
CA GLY A 113 -19.64 7.72 -0.16
C GLY A 113 -18.53 8.43 -0.93
N CYS A 114 -17.86 7.72 -1.85
CA CYS A 114 -17.22 8.47 -2.93
C CYS A 114 -18.33 9.31 -3.57
N PRO A 115 -18.13 10.63 -3.81
CA PRO A 115 -19.10 11.39 -4.57
C PRO A 115 -19.27 10.57 -5.85
N GLU A 116 -20.50 10.16 -6.11
CA GLU A 116 -20.88 9.73 -7.43
C GLU A 116 -20.34 10.84 -8.34
N ASP A 117 -19.46 10.47 -9.27
CA ASP A 117 -19.00 11.43 -10.27
C ASP A 117 -20.30 11.83 -10.98
N GLU A 118 -20.92 12.93 -10.55
CA GLU A 118 -21.98 13.64 -11.25
C GLU A 118 -21.33 13.98 -12.58
N GLY A 119 -21.53 13.07 -13.53
CA GLY A 119 -21.00 13.17 -14.86
C GLY A 119 -21.39 14.56 -15.36
N ASP A 120 -20.41 15.30 -15.83
CA ASP A 120 -20.65 16.47 -16.66
C ASP A 120 -21.35 15.98 -17.92
N SER A 121 -22.67 15.79 -17.82
CA SER A 121 -23.59 15.68 -18.93
C SER A 121 -23.78 17.08 -19.50
N SER A 122 -22.74 17.57 -20.15
CA SER A 122 -22.79 18.73 -21.04
C SER A 122 -22.10 18.38 -22.35
N LEU A 123 -22.68 17.46 -23.12
CA LEU A 123 -22.59 17.42 -24.59
C LEU A 123 -23.92 16.96 -25.19
#